data_AF-A0A7K4CRB7-F1
#
_entry.id   AF-A0A7K4CRB7-F1
#
_cell.length_a   1.000
_cell.length_b   1.000
_cell.length_c   1.000
_cell.angle_alpha   90.00
_cell.angle_beta   90.00
_cell.angle_gamma   90.00
#
_symmetry.space_group_name_H-M   'P 1'
#
loop_
_entity.id
_entity.type
_entity.pdbx_description
1 polymer ?
#
loop_
_entity_poly.entity_id
_entity_poly.type
_entity_poly.pdbx_seq_one_letter_code
_entity_poly.pdbx_strand_id
1 'polypeptide(L)'
;GAADIARYPSFPPCVGLLLALCDRGEHLYHDERLFLASFLCAENFDPVGAVEPVFVHMPDFDPVVTHDQVAGIAAKGYKPAGCRRLVAANMCPSACGRKSPR
;
A
#
# COMPACT_ATOMS: atom_id res chain seq x y z
N GLY A 1 10.72 6.45 2.17
CA GLY A 1 9.39 6.70 2.79
C GLY A 1 8.31 6.81 1.73
N ALA A 2 7.07 7.09 2.12
CA ALA A 2 5.92 7.17 1.19
C ALA A 2 6.15 8.15 0.02
N ALA A 3 6.74 9.32 0.29
CA ALA A 3 7.09 10.32 -0.73
C ALA A 3 8.13 9.83 -1.77
N ASP A 4 9.07 8.98 -1.37
CA ASP A 4 10.08 8.44 -2.30
C ASP A 4 9.45 7.42 -3.26
N ILE A 5 8.52 6.60 -2.73
CA ILE A 5 7.76 5.61 -3.49
C ILE A 5 6.72 6.31 -4.38
N ALA A 6 6.12 7.42 -3.95
CA ALA A 6 5.12 8.17 -4.73
C ALA A 6 5.70 8.83 -6.01
N ARG A 7 7.02 8.96 -6.13
CA ARG A 7 7.69 9.50 -7.32
C ARG A 7 7.82 8.48 -8.46
N TYR A 8 7.39 7.23 -8.26
CA TYR A 8 7.42 6.21 -9.31
C TYR A 8 6.39 6.52 -10.41
N PRO A 9 6.82 6.77 -11.67
CA PRO A 9 5.97 7.36 -12.71
C PRO A 9 4.92 6.40 -13.32
N SER A 10 4.55 5.31 -12.64
CA SER A 10 3.68 4.27 -13.20
C SER A 10 2.70 3.64 -12.21
N PHE A 11 2.49 4.20 -11.02
CA PHE A 11 1.53 3.61 -10.09
C PHE A 11 0.06 3.89 -10.46
N PRO A 12 -0.84 2.91 -10.24
CA PRO A 12 -2.27 3.16 -10.37
C PRO A 12 -2.73 4.22 -9.36
N PRO A 13 -3.84 4.93 -9.65
CA PRO A 13 -4.32 6.01 -8.80
C PRO A 13 -4.74 5.54 -7.40
N CYS A 14 -5.16 4.28 -7.22
CA CYS A 14 -5.42 3.74 -5.87
C CYS A 14 -4.16 3.71 -5.00
N VAL A 15 -3.03 3.29 -5.56
CA VAL A 15 -1.76 3.24 -4.83
C VAL A 15 -1.28 4.66 -4.53
N GLY A 16 -1.34 5.56 -5.52
CA GLY A 16 -1.00 6.97 -5.33
C GLY A 16 -1.86 7.65 -4.26
N LEU A 17 -3.17 7.35 -4.21
CA LEU A 17 -4.07 7.85 -3.18
C LEU A 17 -3.65 7.39 -1.78
N LEU A 18 -3.41 6.10 -1.59
CA LEU A 18 -3.03 5.55 -0.28
C LEU A 18 -1.66 6.06 0.18
N LEU A 19 -0.69 6.18 -0.73
CA LEU A 19 0.61 6.80 -0.41
C LEU A 19 0.46 8.25 0.03
N ALA A 20 -0.42 9.03 -0.62
CA ALA A 20 -0.69 10.40 -0.22
C ALA A 20 -1.41 10.51 1.12
N LEU A 21 -2.28 9.54 1.48
CA LEU A 21 -2.88 9.47 2.81
C LEU A 21 -1.82 9.17 3.88
N CYS A 22 -0.93 8.19 3.63
CA CYS A 22 0.20 7.92 4.53
C CYS A 22 1.10 9.14 4.73
N ASP A 23 1.44 9.85 3.66
CA ASP A 23 2.31 11.04 3.72
C ASP A 23 1.67 12.18 4.53
N ARG A 24 0.34 12.30 4.47
CA ARG A 24 -0.44 13.26 5.28
C ARG A 24 -0.65 12.81 6.73
N GLY A 25 -0.18 11.62 7.10
CA GLY A 25 -0.42 11.04 8.42
C GLY A 25 -1.89 10.68 8.68
N GLU A 26 -2.64 10.41 7.61
CA GLU A 26 -4.03 9.96 7.75
C GLU A 26 -4.10 8.48 8.12
N HIS A 27 -5.21 8.10 8.75
CA HIS A 27 -5.46 6.72 9.11
C HIS A 27 -5.83 5.90 7.88
N LEU A 28 -5.24 4.70 7.76
CA LEU A 28 -5.63 3.67 6.80
C LEU A 28 -6.23 2.49 7.54
N TYR A 29 -7.33 1.99 7.01
CA TYR A 29 -7.99 0.80 7.50
C TYR A 29 -7.19 -0.46 7.18
N HIS A 30 -7.53 -1.56 7.85
CA HIS A 30 -6.84 -2.85 7.70
C HIS A 30 -6.69 -3.29 6.23
N ASP A 31 -7.77 -3.24 5.47
CA ASP A 31 -7.79 -3.68 4.06
C ASP A 31 -6.89 -2.79 3.17
N GLU A 32 -6.78 -1.49 3.47
CA GLU A 32 -5.94 -0.54 2.74
C GLU A 32 -4.46 -0.79 2.99
N ARG A 33 -4.08 -1.02 4.25
CA ARG A 33 -2.71 -1.40 4.61
C ARG A 33 -2.31 -2.71 3.95
N LEU A 34 -3.18 -3.71 4.05
CA LEU A 34 -2.96 -5.02 3.46
C LEU A 34 -2.79 -4.91 1.94
N PHE A 35 -3.66 -4.16 1.26
CA PHE A 35 -3.55 -3.93 -0.17
C PHE A 35 -2.24 -3.20 -0.54
N LEU A 36 -1.92 -2.09 0.15
CA LEU A 36 -0.76 -1.28 -0.16
C LEU A 36 0.55 -2.06 0.05
N ALA A 37 0.71 -2.72 1.19
CA ALA A 37 1.87 -3.55 1.48
C ALA A 37 2.00 -4.72 0.49
N SER A 38 0.89 -5.43 0.21
CA SER A 38 0.91 -6.53 -0.76
C SER A 38 1.27 -6.05 -2.18
N PHE A 39 0.81 -4.86 -2.57
CA PHE A 39 1.15 -4.25 -3.85
C PHE A 39 2.64 -3.92 -3.93
N LEU A 40 3.18 -3.20 -2.95
CA LEU A 40 4.59 -2.81 -2.95
C LEU A 40 5.53 -4.03 -2.88
N CYS A 41 5.21 -5.03 -2.06
CA CYS A 41 5.97 -6.29 -2.06
C CYS A 41 5.89 -7.02 -3.42
N ALA A 42 4.73 -6.99 -4.10
CA ALA A 42 4.58 -7.60 -5.42
C ALA A 42 5.36 -6.86 -6.53
N GLU A 43 5.63 -5.56 -6.36
CA GLU A 43 6.51 -4.75 -7.20
C GLU A 43 8.00 -4.87 -6.80
N ASN A 44 8.33 -5.79 -5.88
CA ASN A 44 9.68 -6.08 -5.41
C ASN A 44 10.33 -4.95 -4.58
N PHE A 45 9.53 -4.09 -3.93
CA PHE A 45 10.06 -3.19 -2.91
C PHE A 45 10.53 -3.97 -1.69
N ASP A 46 11.66 -3.54 -1.11
CA ASP A 46 12.21 -4.14 0.11
C ASP A 46 11.22 -3.97 1.28
N PRO A 47 10.76 -5.07 1.92
CA PRO A 47 9.75 -5.00 2.97
C PRO A 47 10.18 -4.09 4.14
N VAL A 48 11.43 -4.22 4.60
CA VAL A 48 11.91 -3.52 5.79
C VAL A 48 12.36 -2.09 5.46
N GLY A 49 13.21 -1.92 4.45
CA GLY A 49 13.82 -0.64 4.12
C GLY A 49 12.93 0.29 3.27
N ALA A 50 11.92 -0.24 2.58
CA ALA A 50 11.06 0.55 1.70
C ALA A 50 9.57 0.53 2.11
N VAL A 51 9.02 -0.64 2.46
CA VAL A 51 7.57 -0.77 2.73
C VAL A 51 7.19 -0.34 4.15
N GLU A 52 7.88 -0.81 5.20
CA GLU A 52 7.59 -0.40 6.59
C GLU A 52 7.61 1.14 6.78
N PRO A 53 8.60 1.89 6.24
CA PRO A 53 8.67 3.34 6.41
C PRO A 53 7.53 4.11 5.72
N VAL A 54 6.70 3.46 4.91
CA VAL A 54 5.49 4.08 4.35
C VAL A 54 4.48 4.40 5.46
N PHE A 55 4.42 3.57 6.50
CA PHE A 55 3.38 3.66 7.52
C PHE A 55 3.79 4.49 8.75
N VAL A 56 5.03 4.99 8.81
CA VAL A 56 5.61 5.65 10.00
C VAL A 56 4.87 6.92 10.45
N HIS A 57 4.18 7.60 9.53
CA HIS A 57 3.44 8.83 9.83
C HIS A 57 2.00 8.60 10.30
N MET A 58 1.56 7.34 10.37
CA MET A 58 0.20 7.01 10.77
C MET A 58 -0.04 7.21 12.26
N PRO A 59 -1.25 7.62 12.69
CA PRO A 59 -1.53 7.98 14.07
C PRO A 59 -1.45 6.78 15.04
N ASP A 60 -1.62 5.57 14.53
CA ASP A 60 -1.58 4.28 15.24
C ASP A 60 -0.36 3.44 14.83
N PHE A 61 0.68 4.07 14.28
CA PHE A 61 1.91 3.36 13.93
C PHE A 61 2.58 2.75 15.17
N ASP A 62 2.74 1.44 15.15
CA ASP A 62 3.59 0.69 16.08
C ASP A 62 4.66 -0.05 15.27
N PRO A 63 5.96 0.16 15.56
CA PRO A 63 7.04 -0.40 14.75
C PRO A 63 7.11 -1.92 14.83
N VAL A 64 6.79 -2.53 15.97
CA VAL A 64 6.83 -3.99 16.14
C VAL A 64 5.67 -4.63 15.38
N VAL A 65 4.46 -4.09 15.57
CA VAL A 65 3.27 -4.59 14.87
C VAL A 65 3.39 -4.39 13.36
N THR A 66 3.89 -3.23 12.92
CA THR A 66 4.07 -2.94 11.49
C THR A 66 5.09 -3.89 10.86
N HIS A 67 6.22 -4.12 11.54
CA HIS A 67 7.23 -5.09 11.11
C HIS A 67 6.64 -6.48 10.91
N ASP A 68 5.95 -7.01 11.94
CA ASP A 68 5.34 -8.34 11.88
C ASP A 68 4.30 -8.46 10.76
N GLN A 69 3.49 -7.42 10.55
CA GLN A 69 2.50 -7.40 9.47
C GLN A 69 3.15 -7.37 8.08
N VAL A 70 4.12 -6.49 7.86
CA VAL A 70 4.80 -6.36 6.56
C VAL A 70 5.61 -7.62 6.24
N ALA A 71 6.36 -8.14 7.21
CA ALA A 71 7.09 -9.40 7.07
C ALA A 71 6.16 -10.58 6.79
N GLY A 72 5.04 -10.67 7.50
CA GLY A 72 4.03 -11.70 7.29
C GLY A 72 3.37 -11.62 5.89
N ILE A 73 3.13 -10.42 5.38
CA ILE A 73 2.59 -10.20 4.03
C ILE A 73 3.62 -10.61 2.96
N ALA A 74 4.87 -10.18 3.11
CA ALA A 74 5.96 -10.52 2.21
C ALA A 74 6.19 -12.04 2.16
N ALA A 75 6.26 -12.70 3.31
CA ALA A 75 6.46 -14.15 3.42
C ALA A 75 5.32 -14.96 2.78
N LYS A 76 4.07 -14.49 2.90
CA LYS A 76 2.91 -15.16 2.29
C LYS A 76 2.78 -14.89 0.79
N GLY A 77 3.45 -13.88 0.25
CA GLY A 77 3.38 -13.52 -1.16
C GLY A 77 1.96 -13.15 -1.62
N TYR A 78 1.21 -12.43 -0.79
CA TYR A 78 -0.17 -12.07 -1.10
C TYR A 78 -0.29 -11.37 -2.45
N LYS A 79 -1.28 -11.78 -3.24
CA LYS A 79 -1.63 -11.04 -4.46
C LYS A 79 -2.51 -9.84 -4.07
N PRO A 80 -2.15 -8.60 -4.45
CA PRO A 80 -3.00 -7.44 -4.20
C PRO A 80 -4.37 -7.63 -4.83
N ALA A 81 -5.40 -7.10 -4.17
CA ALA A 81 -6.79 -7.17 -4.63
C ALA A 81 -6.95 -6.59 -6.04
N GLY A 82 -7.88 -7.13 -6.83
CA GLY A 82 -8.15 -6.65 -8.19
C GLY A 82 -8.95 -5.33 -8.24
N CYS A 83 -8.90 -4.62 -9.38
CA CYS A 83 -9.55 -3.31 -9.56
C CYS A 83 -11.03 -3.31 -9.19
N ARG A 84 -11.80 -4.33 -9.60
CA ARG A 84 -13.25 -4.43 -9.28
C ARG A 84 -13.49 -4.43 -7.78
N ARG A 85 -12.67 -5.15 -7.00
CA ARG A 85 -12.79 -5.21 -5.53
C ARG A 85 -12.44 -3.87 -4.90
N LEU A 86 -11.36 -3.23 -5.34
CA LEU A 86 -10.93 -1.94 -4.80
C LEU A 86 -11.95 -0.83 -5.06
N VAL A 87 -12.53 -0.78 -6.26
CA VAL A 87 -13.59 0.19 -6.57
C VAL A 87 -14.83 -0.07 -5.71
N ALA A 88 -15.26 -1.32 -5.57
CA ALA A 88 -16.41 -1.67 -4.73
C ALA A 88 -16.19 -1.35 -3.24
N ALA A 89 -14.93 -1.35 -2.78
CA ALA A 89 -14.53 -1.00 -1.42
C ALA A 89 -14.19 0.50 -1.24
N ASN A 90 -14.41 1.35 -2.26
CA ASN A 90 -14.01 2.78 -2.27
C ASN A 90 -12.51 3.04 -2.06
N MET A 91 -11.66 2.04 -2.29
CA MET A 91 -10.19 2.15 -2.18
C MET A 91 -9.53 2.58 -3.50
N CYS A 92 -10.29 2.76 -4.57
CA CYS A 92 -9.80 3.20 -5.87
C CYS A 92 -10.74 4.25 -6.48
N PRO A 93 -10.24 5.45 -6.84
CA PRO A 93 -11.08 6.57 -7.27
C PRO A 93 -11.73 6.42 -8.66
N SER A 94 -11.22 5.58 -9.57
CA SER A 94 -11.91 5.18 -10.82
C SER A 94 -11.13 4.13 -11.62
N ALA A 95 -11.72 3.66 -12.74
CA ALA A 95 -11.08 2.76 -13.69
C ALA A 95 -9.92 3.47 -14.44
N CYS A 96 -8.69 3.26 -13.98
CA CYS A 96 -7.46 3.74 -14.63
C CYS A 96 -7.06 2.96 -15.89
N GLY A 97 -8.00 2.30 -16.57
CA GLY A 97 -7.74 1.48 -17.75
C GLY A 97 -6.99 0.16 -17.50
N ARG A 98 -6.56 -0.13 -16.25
CA ARG A 98 -5.90 -1.40 -15.92
C ARG A 98 -6.87 -2.50 -15.50
N LYS A 99 -6.60 -3.73 -15.94
CA LYS A 99 -7.34 -4.95 -15.53
C LYS A 99 -7.03 -5.35 -14.08
N SER A 100 -5.86 -4.97 -13.58
CA SER A 100 -5.39 -5.18 -12.21
C SER A 100 -4.65 -3.94 -11.70
N PRO A 101 -4.50 -3.75 -10.38
CA PRO A 101 -3.66 -2.68 -9.84
C PRO A 101 -2.16 -2.92 -10.05
N ARG A 102 -1.75 -4.09 -10.57
CA ARG A 102 -0.39 -4.34 -11.07
C ARG A 102 -0.20 -3.73 -12.45
#